data_AF-A0ABD0ZPT2-F1
#
_entry.id   AF-A0ABD0ZPT2-F1
#
_cell.length_a   1.000
_cell.length_b   1.000
_cell.length_c   1.000
_cell.angle_alpha   90.00
_cell.angle_beta   90.00
_cell.angle_gamma   90.00
#
_symmetry.space_group_name_H-M   'P 1'
#
loop_
_entity.id
_entity.type
_entity.pdbx_description
1 polymer ?
#
loop_
_entity_poly.entity_id
_entity_poly.type
_entity_poly.pdbx_seq_one_letter_code
_entity_poly.pdbx_strand_id
1 'polypeptide(L)'
;MTRDENPFSHGKSLWATPIPFKPSSNTSSPYPFETSFAFSISTRINPAPGHGLAFVVVPAIDNSGAGPAGFLGILNKTNNGNPTNHIFAVEFDVFHDKRFGDINDNHVGIDINSVTSVVAEKAGYWVQTRIGKRKHWSFKEVKLSNGVRYKAWIEYRQVEGYSYSRARNR
;
A
#
# COMPACT_ATOMS: atom_id res chain seq x y z
N MET A 1 -15.88 0.16 -3.58
CA MET A 1 -15.36 1.46 -3.09
C MET A 1 -16.53 2.21 -2.50
N THR A 2 -16.46 2.55 -1.22
CA THR A 2 -17.58 3.13 -0.48
C THR A 2 -17.68 4.63 -0.81
N ARG A 3 -18.86 5.07 -1.28
CA ARG A 3 -19.26 6.47 -1.43
C ARG A 3 -20.30 6.82 -0.36
N ASP A 4 -20.23 6.15 0.78
CA ASP A 4 -21.23 6.27 1.82
C ASP A 4 -20.85 7.30 2.87
N GLU A 5 -21.86 7.89 3.49
CA GLU A 5 -21.72 8.73 4.69
C GLU A 5 -21.60 7.87 5.95
N ASN A 6 -21.44 6.55 5.79
CA ASN A 6 -21.44 5.59 6.88
C ASN A 6 -20.06 5.58 7.55
N PRO A 7 -19.96 6.01 8.82
CA PRO A 7 -18.70 5.89 9.54
C PRO A 7 -18.29 4.42 9.65
N PHE A 8 -16.98 4.18 9.67
CA PHE A 8 -16.40 2.83 9.76
C PHE A 8 -16.75 1.90 8.58
N SER A 9 -17.14 2.45 7.42
CA SER A 9 -17.33 1.64 6.22
C SER A 9 -16.00 1.07 5.72
N HIS A 10 -16.09 -0.11 5.10
CA HIS A 10 -14.98 -0.73 4.40
C HIS A 10 -15.54 -1.47 3.18
N GLY A 11 -14.72 -1.63 2.15
CA GLY A 11 -15.11 -2.35 0.95
C GLY A 11 -13.90 -2.97 0.27
N LYS A 12 -14.07 -4.19 -0.22
CA LYS A 12 -13.04 -4.95 -0.90
C LYS A 12 -13.55 -5.39 -2.26
N SER A 13 -12.66 -5.43 -3.25
CA SER A 13 -12.93 -6.01 -4.56
C SER A 13 -11.75 -6.90 -4.92
N LEU A 14 -12.02 -8.15 -5.25
CA LEU A 14 -11.00 -9.14 -5.62
C LEU A 14 -11.22 -9.58 -7.06
N TRP A 15 -10.13 -9.92 -7.74
CA TRP A 15 -10.21 -10.52 -9.07
C TRP A 15 -10.86 -11.91 -8.93
N ALA A 16 -11.88 -12.19 -9.74
CA ALA A 16 -12.73 -13.37 -9.56
C ALA A 16 -12.00 -14.69 -9.82
N THR A 17 -11.00 -14.68 -10.69
CA THR A 17 -10.22 -15.88 -11.04
C THR A 17 -8.92 -15.88 -10.23
N PRO A 18 -8.64 -16.91 -9.40
CA PRO A 18 -7.36 -17.00 -8.71
C PRO A 18 -6.17 -16.92 -9.66
N ILE A 19 -5.17 -16.13 -9.30
CA ILE A 19 -3.92 -15.99 -10.07
C ILE A 19 -2.87 -16.89 -9.41
N PRO A 20 -2.28 -17.86 -10.13
CA PRO A 20 -1.15 -18.63 -9.61
C PRO A 20 0.02 -17.69 -9.27
N PHE A 21 0.32 -17.55 -7.98
CA PHE A 21 1.30 -16.57 -7.50
C PHE A 21 2.71 -17.16 -7.31
N LYS A 22 2.85 -18.49 -7.28
CA LYS A 22 4.14 -19.18 -7.20
C LYS A 22 4.12 -20.51 -7.99
N PRO A 23 5.28 -20.98 -8.49
CA PRO A 23 5.35 -22.21 -9.30
C PRO A 23 4.90 -23.48 -8.59
N SER A 24 5.17 -23.61 -7.28
CA SER A 24 4.69 -24.75 -6.49
C SER A 24 4.58 -24.41 -5.01
N SER A 25 3.99 -25.29 -4.20
CA SER A 25 3.96 -25.15 -2.74
C SER A 25 5.36 -25.01 -2.13
N ASN A 26 6.37 -25.61 -2.75
CA ASN A 26 7.72 -25.76 -2.22
C ASN A 26 8.66 -24.61 -2.63
N THR A 27 8.23 -23.71 -3.51
CA THR A 27 9.02 -22.52 -3.87
C THR A 27 8.76 -21.38 -2.90
N SER A 28 9.81 -20.72 -2.43
CA SER A 28 9.74 -19.51 -1.62
C SER A 28 9.56 -18.23 -2.44
N SER A 29 9.87 -18.27 -3.75
CA SER A 29 9.83 -17.12 -4.63
C SER A 29 8.49 -17.05 -5.39
N PRO A 30 7.73 -15.97 -5.27
CA PRO A 30 6.56 -15.75 -6.11
C PRO A 30 6.97 -15.37 -7.54
N TYR A 31 6.03 -15.48 -8.48
CA TYR A 31 6.23 -14.96 -9.83
C TYR A 31 6.42 -13.44 -9.81
N PRO A 32 7.28 -12.88 -10.67
CA PRO A 32 7.30 -11.45 -10.94
C PRO A 32 5.91 -10.97 -11.36
N PHE A 33 5.49 -9.81 -10.85
CA PHE A 33 4.22 -9.21 -11.23
C PHE A 33 4.34 -7.70 -11.30
N GLU A 34 3.46 -7.11 -12.10
CA GLU A 34 3.23 -5.68 -12.14
C GLU A 34 1.73 -5.40 -12.14
N THR A 35 1.32 -4.31 -11.51
CA THR A 35 -0.04 -3.83 -11.56
C THR A 35 -0.07 -2.32 -11.57
N SER A 36 -1.10 -1.77 -12.21
CA SER A 36 -1.36 -0.34 -12.17
C SER A 36 -2.83 -0.07 -12.07
N PHE A 37 -3.18 0.94 -11.29
CA PHE A 37 -4.56 1.36 -11.08
C PHE A 37 -4.60 2.85 -10.80
N ALA A 38 -5.76 3.45 -11.06
CA ALA A 38 -6.01 4.82 -10.68
C ALA A 38 -6.93 4.87 -9.46
N PHE A 39 -6.64 5.78 -8.55
CA PHE A 39 -7.44 5.99 -7.35
C PHE A 39 -7.50 7.48 -7.00
N SER A 40 -8.43 7.83 -6.12
CA SER A 40 -8.56 9.15 -5.53
C SER A 40 -9.10 8.96 -4.13
N ILE A 41 -8.46 9.58 -3.14
CA ILE A 41 -8.95 9.60 -1.77
C ILE A 41 -9.45 11.01 -1.51
N SER A 42 -10.75 11.16 -1.30
CA SER A 42 -11.40 12.44 -1.01
C SER A 42 -12.15 12.33 0.31
N THR A 43 -11.88 13.23 1.24
CA THR A 43 -12.63 13.32 2.49
C THR A 43 -13.81 14.27 2.30
N ARG A 44 -14.99 13.86 2.78
CA ARG A 44 -16.20 14.73 2.77
C ARG A 44 -16.49 15.38 4.10
N ILE A 45 -15.84 14.90 5.16
CA ILE A 45 -16.04 15.34 6.54
C ILE A 45 -14.67 15.77 7.08
N ASN A 46 -14.64 16.91 7.77
CA ASN A 46 -13.45 17.41 8.45
C ASN A 46 -13.72 17.53 9.96
N PRO A 47 -12.95 16.84 10.83
CA PRO A 47 -11.83 15.96 10.50
C PRO A 47 -12.27 14.52 10.20
N ALA A 48 -11.83 13.94 9.08
CA ALA A 48 -11.78 12.49 8.91
C ALA A 48 -10.98 12.07 7.65
N PRO A 49 -9.63 12.12 7.62
CA PRO A 49 -8.90 11.44 6.58
C PRO A 49 -8.55 10.06 7.13
N GLY A 50 -9.49 9.13 7.11
CA GLY A 50 -9.15 7.78 7.49
C GLY A 50 -10.09 6.72 6.96
N HIS A 51 -9.58 5.55 6.57
CA HIS A 51 -8.20 5.12 6.84
C HIS A 51 -7.31 5.07 5.60
N GLY A 52 -7.79 4.58 4.47
CA GLY A 52 -6.99 4.55 3.25
C GLY A 52 -7.52 3.58 2.23
N LEU A 53 -6.61 3.11 1.38
CA LEU A 53 -6.82 2.08 0.38
C LEU A 53 -5.60 1.16 0.38
N ALA A 54 -5.79 -0.13 0.08
CA ALA A 54 -4.66 -1.00 -0.24
C ALA A 54 -4.90 -1.82 -1.50
N PHE A 55 -3.81 -2.10 -2.22
CA PHE A 55 -3.73 -3.24 -3.13
C PHE A 55 -3.38 -4.47 -2.31
N VAL A 56 -4.07 -5.59 -2.53
CA VAL A 56 -3.89 -6.81 -1.74
C VAL A 56 -3.65 -8.04 -2.61
N VAL A 57 -2.77 -8.92 -2.14
CA VAL A 57 -2.62 -10.30 -2.61
C VAL A 57 -2.98 -11.21 -1.43
N VAL A 58 -3.99 -12.05 -1.62
CA VAL A 58 -4.58 -12.91 -0.59
C VAL A 58 -4.77 -14.33 -1.12
N PRO A 59 -4.74 -15.37 -0.27
CA PRO A 59 -4.82 -16.76 -0.72
C PRO A 59 -6.23 -17.19 -1.14
N ALA A 60 -7.27 -16.49 -0.71
CA ALA A 60 -8.67 -16.81 -0.98
C ALA A 60 -9.56 -15.56 -1.04
N ILE A 61 -10.71 -15.70 -1.70
CA ILE A 61 -11.78 -14.70 -1.70
C ILE A 61 -12.55 -14.85 -0.39
N ASP A 62 -12.01 -14.30 0.69
CA ASP A 62 -12.63 -14.30 2.01
C ASP A 62 -12.74 -12.89 2.60
N ASN A 63 -13.88 -12.63 3.24
CA ASN A 63 -14.21 -11.40 3.93
C ASN A 63 -14.43 -11.60 5.44
N SER A 64 -14.39 -12.83 5.95
CA SER A 64 -14.65 -13.16 7.36
C SER A 64 -13.70 -12.47 8.35
N GLY A 65 -12.53 -12.03 7.86
CA GLY A 65 -11.49 -11.35 8.65
C GLY A 65 -11.41 -9.83 8.50
N ALA A 66 -12.29 -9.17 7.75
CA ALA A 66 -12.18 -7.74 7.43
C ALA A 66 -12.75 -6.83 8.54
N GLY A 67 -11.89 -6.02 9.14
CA GLY A 67 -12.23 -5.00 10.12
C GLY A 67 -12.24 -3.58 9.51
N PRO A 68 -13.01 -2.65 10.10
CA PRO A 68 -13.03 -1.27 9.65
C PRO A 68 -11.78 -0.51 10.14
N ALA A 69 -11.76 0.78 9.86
CA ALA A 69 -10.73 1.70 10.33
C ALA A 69 -9.32 1.33 9.82
N GLY A 70 -8.29 1.46 10.66
CA GLY A 70 -6.89 1.19 10.30
C GLY A 70 -6.58 -0.27 9.94
N PHE A 71 -7.58 -1.16 9.99
CA PHE A 71 -7.43 -2.52 9.45
C PHE A 71 -7.66 -2.60 7.93
N LEU A 72 -8.00 -1.46 7.29
CA LEU A 72 -8.17 -1.28 5.85
C LEU A 72 -9.15 -2.25 5.16
N GLY A 73 -10.03 -2.91 5.92
CA GLY A 73 -10.91 -3.96 5.39
C GLY A 73 -10.19 -5.25 5.03
N ILE A 74 -8.98 -5.47 5.54
CA ILE A 74 -8.10 -6.60 5.19
C ILE A 74 -7.94 -7.55 6.37
N LEU A 75 -7.66 -6.99 7.55
CA LEU A 75 -7.39 -7.70 8.80
C LEU A 75 -8.37 -7.27 9.89
N ASN A 76 -8.24 -7.80 11.09
CA ASN A 76 -8.99 -7.40 12.26
C ASN A 76 -8.13 -7.58 13.53
N LYS A 77 -8.68 -7.18 14.68
CA LYS A 77 -7.99 -7.27 15.98
C LYS A 77 -7.50 -8.68 16.35
N THR A 78 -8.14 -9.73 15.85
CA THR A 78 -7.84 -11.12 16.21
C THR A 78 -6.85 -11.80 15.27
N ASN A 79 -6.73 -11.35 14.02
CA ASN A 79 -5.81 -11.95 13.05
C ASN A 79 -4.64 -11.03 12.68
N ASN A 80 -4.61 -9.77 13.11
CA ASN A 80 -3.50 -8.86 12.80
C ASN A 80 -2.16 -9.40 13.31
N GLY A 81 -1.19 -9.57 12.42
CA GLY A 81 0.13 -10.15 12.71
C GLY A 81 0.19 -11.67 12.66
N ASN A 82 -0.91 -12.37 12.37
CA ASN A 82 -0.90 -13.83 12.28
C ASN A 82 -0.16 -14.29 11.00
N PRO A 83 0.95 -15.03 11.10
CA PRO A 83 1.72 -15.49 9.94
C PRO A 83 0.94 -16.41 8.99
N THR A 84 -0.16 -17.01 9.44
CA THR A 84 -1.02 -17.88 8.61
C THR A 84 -2.00 -17.11 7.73
N ASN A 85 -2.06 -15.78 7.83
CA ASN A 85 -2.92 -14.96 6.97
C ASN A 85 -2.52 -15.06 5.50
N HIS A 86 -1.20 -15.16 5.24
CA HIS A 86 -0.60 -15.14 3.90
C HIS A 86 -1.03 -13.92 3.06
N ILE A 87 -1.09 -12.76 3.71
CA ILE A 87 -1.50 -11.48 3.10
C ILE A 87 -0.27 -10.64 2.80
N PHE A 88 -0.26 -10.09 1.59
CA PHE A 88 0.62 -8.99 1.20
C PHE A 88 -0.26 -7.81 0.80
N ALA A 89 0.08 -6.61 1.26
CA ALA A 89 -0.58 -5.39 0.80
C ALA A 89 0.39 -4.25 0.58
N VAL A 90 0.00 -3.35 -0.33
CA VAL A 90 0.60 -2.02 -0.47
C VAL A 90 -0.48 -1.01 -0.12
N GLU A 91 -0.30 -0.34 1.01
CA GLU A 91 -1.26 0.61 1.57
C GLU A 91 -0.97 2.05 1.15
N PHE A 92 -2.03 2.83 1.06
CA PHE A 92 -2.03 4.28 0.84
C PHE A 92 -2.82 4.87 2.01
N ASP A 93 -2.11 5.12 3.11
CA ASP A 93 -2.70 5.55 4.38
C ASP A 93 -2.74 7.08 4.48
N VAL A 94 -3.88 7.59 4.94
CA VAL A 94 -4.17 9.02 5.11
C VAL A 94 -4.51 9.40 6.55
N PHE A 95 -4.37 8.47 7.48
CA PHE A 95 -4.61 8.59 8.91
C PHE A 95 -3.34 8.25 9.70
N HIS A 96 -3.19 8.77 10.91
CA HIS A 96 -2.07 8.45 11.78
C HIS A 96 -2.56 7.61 12.96
N ASP A 97 -2.56 6.29 12.79
CA ASP A 97 -2.86 5.33 13.83
C ASP A 97 -1.59 4.92 14.59
N LYS A 98 -1.32 5.65 15.68
CA LYS A 98 -0.17 5.38 16.56
C LYS A 98 -0.12 3.94 17.12
N ARG A 99 -1.24 3.21 17.12
CA ARG A 99 -1.30 1.82 17.59
C ARG A 99 -0.64 0.85 16.60
N PHE A 100 -0.59 1.22 15.33
CA PHE A 100 0.01 0.41 14.26
C PHE A 100 1.41 0.88 13.86
N GLY A 101 1.89 1.98 14.45
CA GLY A 101 3.25 2.46 14.24
C GLY A 101 3.40 3.41 13.05
N ASP A 102 2.29 3.95 12.54
CA ASP A 102 2.27 4.85 11.40
C ASP A 102 3.25 6.02 11.57
N ILE A 103 3.99 6.31 10.52
CA ILE A 103 5.02 7.36 10.54
C ILE A 103 4.43 8.78 10.49
N ASN A 104 3.23 8.92 9.92
CA ASN A 104 2.44 10.15 9.79
C ASN A 104 1.02 9.83 9.28
N ASP A 105 0.22 10.86 9.01
CA ASP A 105 -1.13 10.78 8.44
C ASP A 105 -1.16 10.83 6.88
N ASN A 106 -0.06 10.42 6.23
CA ASN A 106 0.10 10.51 4.78
C ASN A 106 1.32 9.69 4.30
N HIS A 107 1.15 8.38 4.17
CA HIS A 107 2.24 7.48 3.78
C HIS A 107 1.80 6.37 2.82
N VAL A 108 2.80 5.75 2.20
CA VAL A 108 2.66 4.50 1.46
C VAL A 108 3.45 3.43 2.21
N GLY A 109 2.81 2.29 2.43
CA GLY A 109 3.32 1.22 3.26
C GLY A 109 3.33 -0.13 2.56
N ILE A 110 4.17 -1.05 3.02
CA ILE A 110 4.15 -2.46 2.64
C ILE A 110 3.80 -3.28 3.87
N ASP A 111 2.72 -4.04 3.76
CA ASP A 111 2.15 -4.84 4.83
C ASP A 111 2.33 -6.33 4.54
N ILE A 112 2.77 -7.06 5.56
CA ILE A 112 2.89 -8.52 5.51
C ILE A 112 2.20 -9.10 6.73
N ASN A 113 1.04 -9.73 6.52
CA ASN A 113 0.20 -10.35 7.56
C ASN A 113 -0.26 -9.42 8.71
N SER A 114 0.10 -8.14 8.69
CA SER A 114 -0.18 -7.12 9.69
C SER A 114 -0.42 -5.79 8.98
N VAL A 115 -1.26 -4.91 9.54
CA VAL A 115 -1.35 -3.49 9.12
C VAL A 115 -0.25 -2.61 9.72
N THR A 116 0.66 -3.21 10.51
CA THR A 116 1.93 -2.55 10.80
C THR A 116 2.87 -2.81 9.63
N SER A 117 3.08 -1.76 8.83
CA SER A 117 3.99 -1.76 7.70
C SER A 117 5.41 -2.25 8.07
N VAL A 118 5.96 -3.18 7.27
CA VAL A 118 7.37 -3.58 7.37
C VAL A 118 8.31 -2.50 6.84
N VAL A 119 7.81 -1.65 5.94
CA VAL A 119 8.45 -0.42 5.47
C VAL A 119 7.36 0.58 5.09
N ALA A 120 7.56 1.83 5.45
CA ALA A 120 6.67 2.93 5.10
C ALA A 120 7.47 4.17 4.74
N GLU A 121 6.97 4.96 3.80
CA GLU A 121 7.56 6.23 3.37
C GLU A 121 6.48 7.29 3.23
N LYS A 122 6.84 8.55 3.53
CA LYS A 122 5.92 9.67 3.37
C LYS A 122 5.48 9.76 1.90
N ALA A 123 4.20 10.00 1.67
CA ALA A 123 3.71 10.14 0.31
C ALA A 123 4.30 11.42 -0.34
N GLY A 124 5.08 11.23 -1.39
CA GLY A 124 5.77 12.32 -2.07
C GLY A 124 6.88 11.82 -2.99
N TYR A 125 7.67 12.75 -3.49
CA TYR A 125 8.77 12.46 -4.40
C TYR A 125 9.95 13.40 -4.18
N TRP A 126 11.14 12.93 -4.51
CA TRP A 126 12.35 13.72 -4.42
C TRP A 126 12.61 14.43 -5.75
N VAL A 127 12.81 15.75 -5.68
CA VAL A 127 13.21 16.57 -6.83
C VAL A 127 14.67 16.96 -6.68
N GLN A 128 15.46 16.69 -7.71
CA GLN A 128 16.82 17.20 -7.82
C GLN A 128 16.80 18.56 -8.52
N THR A 129 17.23 19.61 -7.83
CA THR A 129 17.44 20.93 -8.42
C THR A 129 18.93 21.28 -8.43
N ARG A 130 19.31 22.20 -9.31
CA ARG A 130 20.67 22.72 -9.40
C ARG A 130 20.69 24.14 -8.87
N ILE A 131 21.40 24.35 -7.76
CA ILE A 131 21.65 25.68 -7.20
C ILE A 131 23.12 26.00 -7.47
N GLY A 132 23.37 26.83 -8.49
CA GLY A 132 24.71 27.09 -9.02
C GLY A 132 25.37 25.83 -9.60
N LYS A 133 26.50 25.40 -9.02
CA LYS A 133 27.21 24.17 -9.43
C LYS A 133 26.84 22.93 -8.61
N ARG A 134 26.01 23.04 -7.58
CA ARG A 134 25.67 21.93 -6.67
C ARG A 134 24.29 21.35 -6.98
N LYS A 135 24.18 20.04 -6.82
CA LYS A 135 22.90 19.31 -6.84
C LYS A 135 22.30 19.33 -5.45
N HIS A 136 21.02 19.67 -5.36
CA HIS A 136 20.25 19.68 -4.12
C HIS A 136 19.02 18.81 -4.28
N TRP A 137 18.74 17.96 -3.30
CA TRP A 137 17.54 17.12 -3.27
C TRP A 137 16.54 17.73 -2.29
N SER A 138 15.32 17.96 -2.76
CA SER A 138 14.22 18.38 -1.90
C SER A 138 13.06 17.42 -2.02
N PHE A 139 12.56 16.93 -0.89
CA PHE A 139 11.32 16.16 -0.86
C PHE A 139 10.12 17.08 -1.14
N LYS A 140 9.21 16.61 -1.99
CA LYS A 140 7.95 17.25 -2.31
C LYS A 140 6.84 16.32 -1.86
N GLU A 141 6.16 16.72 -0.80
CA GLU A 141 5.04 15.96 -0.25
C GLU A 141 3.85 15.99 -1.21
N VAL A 142 3.16 14.85 -1.28
CA VAL A 142 1.91 14.67 -2.01
C VAL A 142 0.87 14.25 -0.99
N LYS A 143 -0.15 15.08 -0.75
CA LYS A 143 -1.26 14.72 0.15
C LYS A 143 -2.22 13.78 -0.59
N LEU A 144 -2.24 12.51 -0.20
CA LEU A 144 -3.05 11.49 -0.87
C LEU A 144 -4.56 11.77 -0.75
N SER A 145 -4.99 12.40 0.34
CA SER A 145 -6.41 12.71 0.65
C SER A 145 -6.92 14.02 0.03
N ASN A 146 -6.25 14.56 -0.99
CA ASN A 146 -6.64 15.83 -1.63
C ASN A 146 -7.73 15.69 -2.72
N GLY A 147 -8.28 14.49 -2.94
CA GLY A 147 -9.31 14.23 -3.94
C GLY A 147 -8.86 14.29 -5.39
N VAL A 148 -7.56 14.44 -5.66
CA VAL A 148 -7.05 14.35 -7.04
C VAL A 148 -6.83 12.89 -7.42
N ARG A 149 -6.90 12.63 -8.72
CA ARG A 149 -6.67 11.29 -9.27
C ARG A 149 -5.18 10.99 -9.36
N TYR A 150 -4.75 9.94 -8.68
CA TYR A 150 -3.42 9.36 -8.78
C TYR A 150 -3.43 8.10 -9.64
N LYS A 151 -2.28 7.75 -10.22
CA LYS A 151 -2.02 6.45 -10.83
C LYS A 151 -0.90 5.76 -10.05
N ALA A 152 -1.22 4.63 -9.44
CA ALA A 152 -0.24 3.77 -8.78
C ALA A 152 0.36 2.77 -9.77
N TRP A 153 1.63 2.45 -9.57
CA TRP A 153 2.34 1.34 -10.19
C TRP A 153 3.02 0.53 -9.09
N ILE A 154 2.78 -0.77 -9.06
CA ILE A 154 3.42 -1.70 -8.11
C ILE A 154 4.06 -2.78 -8.93
N GLU A 155 5.34 -3.07 -8.68
CA GLU A 155 6.06 -4.16 -9.31
C GLU A 155 6.82 -4.97 -8.27
N TYR A 156 6.85 -6.28 -8.50
CA TYR A 156 7.75 -7.22 -7.85
C TYR A 156 8.58 -7.91 -8.92
N ARG A 157 9.90 -7.91 -8.72
CA ARG A 157 10.84 -8.61 -9.58
C ARG A 157 11.74 -9.49 -8.72
N GLN A 158 11.87 -10.74 -9.12
CA GLN A 158 12.91 -11.60 -8.57
C GLN A 158 14.25 -11.11 -9.12
N VAL A 159 15.12 -10.63 -8.23
CA VAL A 159 16.50 -10.32 -8.60
C VAL A 159 17.29 -11.61 -8.42
N GLU A 160 17.56 -12.32 -9.52
CA GLU A 160 18.54 -13.40 -9.50
C GLU A 160 19.93 -12.81 -9.32
N GLY A 161 20.60 -13.16 -8.22
CA GLY A 161 22.05 -13.04 -8.04
C GLY A 161 22.63 -11.61 -8.08
N TYR A 162 23.38 -11.25 -7.05
CA TYR A 162 24.27 -10.09 -7.11
C TYR A 162 25.19 -10.15 -8.36
N SER A 163 25.01 -9.26 -9.32
CA SER A 163 26.08 -8.75 -10.19
C SER A 163 25.71 -7.41 -10.87
N TYR A 164 26.28 -6.34 -10.30
CA TYR A 164 26.56 -4.98 -10.78
C TYR A 164 25.63 -4.18 -11.72
N SER A 165 25.35 -2.96 -11.20
CA SER A 165 25.21 -1.65 -11.87
C SER A 165 24.39 -1.57 -13.15
N ARG A 166 23.22 -0.94 -13.04
CA ARG A 166 22.69 -0.15 -14.15
C ARG A 166 22.01 1.13 -13.65
N ALA A 167 22.77 2.22 -13.72
CA ALA A 167 22.19 3.55 -13.75
C ALA A 167 21.25 3.63 -14.97
N ARG A 168 19.99 3.98 -14.74
CA ARG A 168 19.13 4.52 -15.77
C ARG A 168 18.42 5.75 -15.22
N ASN A 169 19.03 6.90 -15.51
CA ASN A 169 18.26 8.13 -15.72
C ASN A 169 17.53 7.97 -17.06
N ARG A 170 16.21 8.11 -17.04
CA ARG A 170 15.47 8.81 -18.09
C ARG A 170 14.42 9.67 -17.41
#